data_AF-A0A0E4CT23-F1
#
_entry.id   AF-A0A0E4CT23-F1
#
_cell.length_a   1.000
_cell.length_b   1.000
_cell.length_c   1.000
_cell.angle_alpha   90.00
_cell.angle_beta   90.00
_cell.angle_gamma   90.00
#
_symmetry.space_group_name_H-M   'P 1'
#
loop_
_entity.id
_entity.type
_entity.pdbx_description
1 polymer ?
#
loop_
_entity_poly.entity_id
_entity_poly.type
_entity_poly.pdbx_seq_one_letter_code
_entity_poly.pdbx_strand_id
1 'polypeptide(L)'
;MCINCGIISDLFNATKQNPIIGSKRVYQLLLEMHTRGRLLVHTAAATSFEHLAAFLKTSQESEGYFYFECPRCGAYFHFSMDKEGQTAYGHVNQIPAQVL
;
A
#
# COMPACT_ATOMS: atom_id res chain seq x y z
N MET A 1 -13.54 -1.38 -14.02
CA MET A 1 -12.32 -1.55 -13.21
C MET A 1 -11.16 -1.94 -14.14
N CYS A 2 -9.99 -1.29 -14.07
CA CYS A 2 -8.86 -1.66 -14.93
C CYS A 2 -8.10 -2.89 -14.36
N ILE A 3 -7.25 -3.53 -15.16
CA ILE A 3 -6.53 -4.75 -14.76
C ILE A 3 -5.69 -4.57 -13.48
N ASN A 4 -4.99 -3.44 -13.33
CA ASN A 4 -4.20 -3.15 -12.13
C ASN A 4 -5.11 -3.03 -10.91
N CYS A 5 -6.19 -2.26 -11.07
CA CYS A 5 -7.18 -2.01 -10.02
C CYS A 5 -7.86 -3.34 -9.60
N GLY A 6 -8.12 -4.25 -10.54
CA GLY A 6 -8.71 -5.57 -10.26
C GLY A 6 -7.78 -6.52 -9.51
N ILE A 7 -6.51 -6.63 -9.91
CA ILE A 7 -5.52 -7.48 -9.21
C ILE A 7 -5.40 -7.09 -7.72
N ILE A 8 -5.38 -5.78 -7.43
CA ILE A 8 -5.29 -5.27 -6.06
C ILE A 8 -6.57 -5.58 -5.28
N SER A 9 -7.74 -5.29 -5.86
CA SER A 9 -9.04 -5.57 -5.24
C SER A 9 -9.22 -7.06 -4.94
N ASP A 10 -8.83 -7.94 -5.86
CA ASP A 10 -8.91 -9.39 -5.67
C ASP A 10 -8.01 -9.84 -4.53
N LEU A 11 -6.78 -9.32 -4.44
CA LEU A 11 -5.89 -9.64 -3.33
C LEU A 11 -6.47 -9.13 -1.99
N PHE A 12 -6.98 -7.91 -1.93
CA PHE A 12 -7.58 -7.35 -0.72
C PHE A 12 -8.83 -8.12 -0.27
N ASN A 13 -9.62 -8.62 -1.22
CA ASN A 13 -10.76 -9.46 -0.91
C ASN A 13 -10.33 -10.86 -0.45
N ALA A 14 -9.30 -11.42 -1.09
CA ALA A 14 -8.75 -12.72 -0.71
C ALA A 14 -8.15 -12.70 0.70
N THR A 15 -7.49 -11.61 1.13
CA THR A 15 -6.99 -11.50 2.51
C THR A 15 -8.11 -11.40 3.56
N LYS A 16 -9.23 -10.76 3.23
CA LYS A 16 -10.42 -10.73 4.11
C LYS A 16 -11.07 -12.10 4.26
N GLN A 17 -11.11 -12.88 3.17
CA GLN A 17 -11.72 -14.22 3.16
C GLN A 17 -10.78 -15.28 3.74
N ASN A 18 -9.47 -15.10 3.58
CA ASN A 18 -8.46 -16.02 4.05
C ASN A 18 -7.29 -15.26 4.69
N PRO A 19 -7.33 -15.07 6.03
CA PRO A 19 -6.30 -14.33 6.77
C PRO A 19 -4.89 -14.93 6.65
N ILE A 20 -4.74 -16.17 6.16
CA ILE A 20 -3.43 -16.78 5.88
C ILE A 20 -2.69 -15.99 4.79
N ILE A 21 -3.43 -15.34 3.88
CA ILE A 21 -2.85 -14.38 2.93
C ILE A 21 -2.51 -13.11 3.72
N GLY A 22 -1.35 -13.15 4.38
CA GLY A 22 -0.90 -12.08 5.24
C GLY A 22 -0.53 -10.81 4.46
N SER A 23 -0.48 -9.71 5.19
CA SER A 23 -0.14 -8.38 4.69
C SER A 23 1.23 -8.28 4.01
N LYS A 24 2.16 -9.18 4.34
CA LYS A 24 3.42 -9.35 3.60
C LYS A 24 3.19 -9.55 2.09
N ARG A 25 2.17 -10.32 1.71
CA ARG A 25 1.87 -10.60 0.30
C ARG A 25 1.22 -9.40 -0.39
N VAL A 26 0.42 -8.64 0.36
CA VAL A 26 -0.11 -7.34 -0.08
C VAL A 26 1.02 -6.35 -0.34
N TYR A 27 1.92 -6.19 0.62
CA TYR A 27 3.10 -5.35 0.47
C TYR A 27 3.92 -5.73 -0.77
N GLN A 28 4.22 -7.03 -0.94
CA GLN A 28 4.98 -7.52 -2.10
C GLN A 28 4.30 -7.21 -3.43
N LEU A 29 2.98 -7.39 -3.54
CA LEU A 29 2.24 -7.05 -4.75
C LEU A 29 2.31 -5.54 -5.03
N LEU A 30 2.02 -4.70 -4.03
CA LEU A 30 2.05 -3.25 -4.19
C LEU A 30 3.44 -2.76 -4.59
N LEU A 31 4.50 -3.34 -4.01
CA LEU A 31 5.89 -3.05 -4.34
C LEU A 31 6.22 -3.44 -5.77
N GLU A 32 5.83 -4.64 -6.21
CA GLU A 32 6.05 -5.08 -7.59
C GLU A 32 5.29 -4.19 -8.59
N MET A 33 4.05 -3.82 -8.28
CA MET A 33 3.28 -2.94 -9.15
C MET A 33 3.87 -1.53 -9.20
N HIS A 34 4.34 -1.01 -8.08
CA HIS A 34 5.02 0.29 -8.03
C HIS A 34 6.31 0.30 -8.85
N THR A 35 7.22 -0.64 -8.59
CA THR A 35 8.52 -0.76 -9.28
C THR A 35 8.40 -0.97 -10.79
N ARG A 36 7.26 -1.47 -11.27
CA ARG A 36 6.93 -1.60 -12.70
C ARG A 36 6.17 -0.40 -13.28
N GLY A 37 6.04 0.71 -12.55
CA GLY A 37 5.33 1.91 -12.98
C GLY A 37 3.82 1.72 -13.15
N ARG A 38 3.24 0.67 -12.55
CA ARG A 38 1.79 0.40 -12.61
C ARG A 38 1.01 1.12 -11.53
N LEU A 39 1.70 1.61 -10.51
CA LEU A 39 1.18 2.45 -9.43
C LEU A 39 2.18 3.58 -9.14
N LEU A 40 1.65 4.78 -8.93
CA LEU A 40 2.38 5.91 -8.38
C LEU A 40 2.22 5.90 -6.86
N VAL A 41 3.32 6.09 -6.13
CA VAL A 41 3.32 6.14 -4.66
C VAL A 41 3.32 7.58 -4.22
N HIS A 42 2.44 7.89 -3.27
CA HIS A 42 2.33 9.18 -2.60
C HIS A 42 2.45 8.95 -1.09
N THR A 43 3.37 9.65 -0.43
CA THR A 43 3.57 9.52 1.02
C THR A 43 4.10 10.82 1.60
N ALA A 44 3.65 11.15 2.82
CA ALA A 44 4.23 12.23 3.61
C ALA A 44 5.46 11.76 4.42
N ALA A 45 5.75 10.45 4.42
CA ALA A 45 6.88 9.89 5.13
C ALA A 45 8.19 10.25 4.42
N ALA A 46 9.24 10.51 5.20
CA ALA A 46 10.60 10.66 4.68
C ALA A 46 11.13 9.34 4.06
N THR A 47 10.53 8.21 4.44
CA THR A 47 10.90 6.87 3.98
C THR A 47 10.14 6.49 2.72
N SER A 48 10.86 6.10 1.68
CA SER A 48 10.30 5.52 0.46
C SER A 48 9.63 4.16 0.73
N PHE A 49 8.59 3.82 -0.03
CA PHE A 49 7.82 2.58 0.17
C PHE A 49 8.67 1.30 0.09
N GLU A 50 9.69 1.27 -0.76
CA GLU A 50 10.62 0.14 -0.96
C GLU A 50 11.40 -0.22 0.31
N HIS A 51 11.70 0.79 1.12
CA HIS A 51 12.50 0.66 2.34
C HIS A 51 11.63 0.51 3.60
N LEU A 52 10.31 0.54 3.47
CA LEU A 52 9.38 0.52 4.60
C LEU A 52 9.60 -0.68 5.53
N ALA A 53 9.74 -1.88 4.96
CA ALA A 53 9.90 -3.10 5.74
C ALA A 53 11.21 -3.14 6.56
N ALA A 54 12.25 -2.46 6.09
CA ALA A 54 13.51 -2.29 6.83
C ALA A 54 13.38 -1.18 7.87
N PHE A 55 12.74 -0.08 7.52
CA PHE A 55 12.51 1.08 8.38
C PHE A 55 11.66 0.76 9.61
N LEU A 56 10.57 0.01 9.47
CA LEU A 56 9.70 -0.32 10.60
C LEU A 56 10.33 -1.30 11.59
N LYS A 57 11.35 -2.07 11.16
CA LYS A 57 12.14 -2.90 12.07
C LYS A 57 13.08 -2.08 12.95
N THR A 58 13.48 -0.90 12.49
CA THR A 58 14.48 -0.06 13.17
C THR A 58 13.87 1.14 13.87
N SER A 59 12.74 1.65 13.38
CA SER A 59 12.04 2.81 13.94
C SER A 59 10.82 2.37 14.75
N GLN A 60 10.97 2.32 16.08
CA GLN A 60 9.85 2.11 17.02
C GLN A 60 8.86 3.30 17.08
N GLU A 61 9.10 4.37 16.33
CA GLU A 61 8.39 5.64 16.52
C GLU A 61 7.53 6.10 15.34
N SER A 62 7.56 5.43 14.19
CA SER A 62 6.97 5.96 12.95
C SER A 62 5.92 5.04 12.34
N GLU A 63 4.71 5.55 12.17
CA GLU A 63 3.68 4.93 11.34
C GLU A 63 3.98 5.23 9.86
N GLY A 64 3.94 4.20 9.01
CA GLY A 64 4.11 4.38 7.58
C GLY A 64 2.74 4.49 6.90
N TYR A 65 2.42 5.64 6.30
CA TYR A 65 1.21 5.81 5.47
C TYR A 65 1.60 5.99 4.01
N PHE A 66 1.12 5.08 3.15
CA PHE A 66 1.39 5.09 1.73
C PHE A 66 0.08 5.06 0.96
N TYR A 67 -0.01 5.93 -0.03
CA TYR A 67 -1.12 6.00 -0.95
C TYR A 67 -0.62 5.62 -2.34
N PHE A 68 -1.47 4.93 -3.09
CA PHE A 68 -1.16 4.45 -4.42
C PHE A 68 -2.21 4.98 -5.38
N GLU A 69 -1.75 5.57 -6.47
CA GLU A 69 -2.59 5.97 -7.59
C GLU A 69 -2.36 5.04 -8.76
N CYS A 70 -3.45 4.55 -9.37
CA CYS A 70 -3.35 3.85 -10.64
C CYS A 70 -3.37 4.84 -11.81
N PRO A 71 -2.26 5.08 -12.53
CA PRO A 71 -2.21 6.07 -13.62
C PRO A 71 -3.12 5.70 -14.81
N ARG A 72 -3.56 4.43 -14.90
CA ARG A 72 -4.48 3.97 -15.95
C ARG A 72 -5.94 4.30 -15.66
N CYS A 73 -6.35 4.27 -14.39
CA CYS A 73 -7.76 4.25 -13.98
C CYS A 73 -8.12 5.37 -12.99
N GLY A 74 -7.12 6.09 -12.45
CA GLY A 74 -7.28 7.14 -11.45
C GLY A 74 -7.69 6.63 -10.06
N ALA A 75 -7.80 5.31 -9.86
CA ALA A 75 -8.19 4.75 -8.57
C ALA A 75 -7.09 4.90 -7.54
N TYR A 76 -7.51 5.08 -6.28
CA TYR A 76 -6.63 5.27 -5.15
C TYR A 76 -6.73 4.12 -4.14
N PHE A 77 -5.58 3.74 -3.61
CA PHE A 77 -5.45 2.73 -2.57
C PHE A 77 -4.57 3.26 -1.45
N HIS A 78 -4.69 2.68 -0.26
CA HIS A 78 -3.76 2.93 0.83
C HIS A 78 -3.16 1.64 1.34
N PHE A 79 -1.97 1.76 1.90
CA PHE A 79 -1.30 0.78 2.73
C PHE A 79 -0.67 1.51 3.91
N SER A 80 -0.94 1.05 5.12
CA SER A 80 -0.26 1.51 6.31
C SER A 80 0.21 0.36 7.17
N MET A 81 1.22 0.63 7.99
CA MET A 81 1.67 -0.27 9.03
C MET A 81 1.92 0.54 10.30
N ASP A 82 1.33 0.09 11.41
CA ASP A 82 1.51 0.70 12.71
C ASP A 82 2.79 0.22 13.41
N LYS A 83 3.03 0.73 14.61
CA LYS A 83 4.22 0.43 15.43
C LYS A 83 4.27 -1.02 15.93
N GLU A 84 3.12 -1.68 15.99
CA GLU A 84 3.00 -3.09 16.39
C GLU A 84 3.18 -4.03 15.19
N GLY A 85 3.38 -3.48 13.99
CA GLY A 85 3.47 -4.23 12.74
C GLY A 85 2.12 -4.68 12.20
N GLN A 86 1.01 -4.19 12.76
CA GLN A 86 -0.31 -4.40 12.18
C GLN A 86 -0.45 -3.52 10.95
N THR A 87 -1.08 -4.07 9.92
CA THR A 87 -1.20 -3.41 8.63
C THR A 87 -2.64 -3.13 8.30
N ALA A 88 -2.93 -1.95 7.75
CA ALA A 88 -4.20 -1.64 7.14
C ALA A 88 -3.99 -1.34 5.64
N TYR A 89 -4.96 -1.74 4.81
CA TYR A 89 -4.93 -1.48 3.39
C TYR A 89 -6.34 -1.54 2.80
N GLY A 90 -6.56 -0.82 1.69
CA GLY A 90 -7.87 -0.75 1.09
C GLY A 90 -8.01 0.35 0.03
N HIS A 91 -9.17 0.39 -0.60
CA HIS A 91 -9.54 1.47 -1.53
C HIS A 91 -9.84 2.77 -0.78
N VAL A 92 -9.48 3.90 -1.35
CA VAL A 92 -9.84 5.24 -0.83
C VAL A 92 -10.41 6.10 -1.95
N ASN A 93 -11.23 7.09 -1.61
CA ASN A 93 -11.85 7.95 -2.62
C ASN A 93 -10.89 9.03 -3.14
N GLN A 94 -9.92 9.42 -2.32
CA GLN A 94 -8.92 10.45 -2.64
C GLN A 94 -7.68 10.28 -1.76
N ILE A 95 -6.54 10.78 -2.23
CA ILE A 95 -5.33 10.93 -1.44
C ILE A 95 -5.45 12.21 -0.61
N PRO A 96 -5.13 12.21 0.70
CA PRO A 96 -5.16 13.42 1.51
C PRO A 96 -4.26 14.52 0.94
N ALA A 97 -4.75 15.76 0.93
CA ALA A 97 -4.01 16.90 0.35
C ALA A 97 -2.62 17.12 0.98
N GLN A 98 -2.46 16.78 2.26
CA GLN A 98 -1.17 16.84 2.98
C GLN A 98 -0.12 15.83 2.50
N VAL A 99 -0.49 14.92 1.60
CA VAL A 99 0.37 13.86 1.05
C VAL A 99 0.72 14.10 -0.43
N LEU A 100 -0.06 14.93 -1.12
CA LEU A 100 0.11 15.26 -2.54
C LEU A 100 1.13 16.38 -2.77
#